data_AF-A0A830D9P1-F1
#
_entry.id   AF-A0A830D9P1-F1
#
_cell.length_a   1.000
_cell.length_b   1.000
_cell.length_c   1.000
_cell.angle_alpha   90.00
_cell.angle_beta   90.00
_cell.angle_gamma   90.00
#
_symmetry.space_group_name_H-M   'P 1'
#
loop_
_entity.id
_entity.type
_entity.pdbx_description
1 polymer ?
#
loop_
_entity_poly.entity_id
_entity_poly.type
_entity_poly.pdbx_seq_one_letter_code
_entity_poly.pdbx_strand_id
1 'polypeptide(L)'
;QPTPGALVVNVGDLLQLVSNGKFKSNVHRAIVSHIGPRISVACFFSGPVNGAKIYGPIKELISEESPALYKDVALGEYVSKFISTSQDNYRALDYYKV
;
A
#
# COMPACT_ATOMS: atom_id res chain seq x y z
N GLN A 1 4.43 -6.38 -21.13
CA GLN A 1 3.04 -6.30 -21.67
C GLN A 1 2.18 -7.31 -20.91
N PRO A 2 0.84 -7.15 -20.84
CA PRO A 2 -0.03 -8.13 -20.19
C PRO A 2 0.13 -9.52 -20.83
N THR A 3 0.21 -10.56 -20.02
CA THR A 3 0.26 -11.95 -20.50
C THR A 3 -1.17 -12.50 -20.56
N PRO A 4 -1.61 -13.13 -21.67
CA PRO A 4 -2.93 -13.72 -21.76
C PRO A 4 -3.20 -14.71 -20.62
N GLY A 5 -4.37 -14.59 -19.99
CA GLY A 5 -4.76 -15.45 -18.87
C GLY A 5 -4.06 -15.15 -17.52
N ALA A 6 -3.18 -14.15 -17.45
CA ALA A 6 -2.47 -13.79 -16.23
C ALA A 6 -3.04 -12.54 -15.55
N LEU A 7 -2.83 -12.46 -14.24
CA LEU A 7 -3.06 -11.25 -13.45
C LEU A 7 -1.73 -10.61 -13.07
N VAL A 8 -1.70 -9.28 -13.04
CA VAL A 8 -0.60 -8.53 -12.41
C VAL A 8 -0.96 -8.34 -10.94
N VAL A 9 -0.09 -8.80 -10.04
CA VAL A 9 -0.24 -8.64 -8.59
C VAL A 9 0.87 -7.71 -8.09
N ASN A 10 0.52 -6.73 -7.28
CA ASN A 10 1.48 -5.81 -6.68
C ASN A 10 1.29 -5.72 -5.16
N VAL A 11 2.39 -5.46 -4.46
CA VAL A 11 2.38 -5.12 -3.03
C VAL A 11 1.89 -3.68 -2.89
N GLY A 12 0.97 -3.46 -1.95
CA GLY A 12 0.51 -2.15 -1.52
C GLY A 12 1.10 -1.74 -0.17
N ASP A 13 0.89 -0.48 0.21
CA ASP A 13 1.49 0.13 1.39
C ASP A 13 1.12 -0.58 2.70
N LEU A 14 -0.14 -1.03 2.84
CA LEU A 14 -0.56 -1.77 4.03
C LEU A 14 0.23 -3.07 4.22
N LEU A 15 0.53 -3.80 3.13
CA LEU A 15 1.33 -5.02 3.21
C LEU A 15 2.80 -4.69 3.53
N GLN A 16 3.34 -3.59 3.00
CA GLN A 16 4.65 -3.09 3.40
C GLN A 16 4.70 -2.73 4.89
N LEU A 17 3.68 -2.05 5.41
CA LEU A 17 3.57 -1.65 6.82
C LEU A 17 3.55 -2.86 7.75
N VAL A 18 2.63 -3.82 7.53
CA VAL A 18 2.50 -4.99 8.43
C VAL A 18 3.69 -5.94 8.32
N SER A 19 4.35 -6.02 7.16
CA SER A 19 5.55 -6.83 6.99
C SER A 19 6.82 -6.18 7.54
N ASN A 20 6.71 -5.05 8.26
CA ASN A 20 7.82 -4.24 8.73
C ASN A 20 8.82 -3.90 7.61
N GLY A 21 8.32 -3.64 6.39
CA GLY A 21 9.14 -3.28 5.24
C GLY A 21 9.84 -4.45 4.54
N LYS A 22 9.59 -5.71 4.90
CA LYS A 22 10.11 -6.87 4.18
C LYS A 22 9.57 -6.96 2.75
N PHE A 23 8.28 -6.63 2.57
CA PHE A 23 7.72 -6.41 1.24
C PHE A 23 7.72 -4.92 0.90
N LYS A 24 8.06 -4.58 -0.36
CA LYS A 24 8.11 -3.21 -0.84
C LYS A 24 6.92 -2.91 -1.75
N SER A 25 6.22 -1.84 -1.44
CA SER A 25 5.09 -1.31 -2.17
C SER A 25 5.53 -0.60 -3.44
N ASN A 26 4.92 -1.00 -4.56
CA ASN A 26 5.34 -0.58 -5.88
C ASN A 26 4.68 0.73 -6.29
N VAL A 27 5.49 1.70 -6.73
CA VAL A 27 4.99 2.87 -7.46
C VAL A 27 4.80 2.48 -8.91
N HIS A 28 3.60 2.67 -9.44
CA HIS A 28 3.27 2.33 -10.81
C HIS A 28 2.33 3.38 -11.41
N ARG A 29 2.35 3.51 -12.75
CA ARG A 29 1.49 4.43 -13.49
C ARG A 29 0.96 3.77 -14.76
N ALA A 30 -0.26 4.13 -15.15
CA ALA A 30 -0.78 3.82 -16.48
C ALA A 30 -0.44 4.98 -17.42
N ILE A 31 0.10 4.67 -18.60
CA ILE A 31 0.46 5.67 -19.61
C ILE A 31 -0.59 5.61 -20.73
N VAL A 32 -1.02 6.78 -21.19
CA VAL A 32 -1.94 6.91 -22.33
C VAL A 32 -1.22 6.57 -23.65
N SER A 33 -1.96 6.06 -24.62
CA SER A 33 -1.43 5.68 -25.93
C SER A 33 -2.34 6.22 -27.04
N HIS A 34 -1.73 6.60 -28.17
CA HIS A 34 -2.45 7.02 -29.38
C HIS A 34 -2.95 5.83 -30.22
N ILE A 35 -2.55 4.60 -29.87
CA ILE A 35 -2.86 3.38 -30.66
C ILE A 35 -4.33 2.94 -30.46
N GLY A 36 -4.95 3.29 -29.35
CA GLY A 36 -6.35 2.94 -29.06
C GLY A 36 -6.64 2.83 -27.56
N PRO A 37 -7.92 2.61 -27.18
CA PRO A 37 -8.31 2.49 -25.78
C PRO A 37 -7.71 1.25 -25.13
N ARG A 38 -7.29 1.37 -23.86
CA ARG A 38 -6.88 0.26 -23.00
C ARG A 38 -7.80 0.20 -21.78
N ILE A 39 -8.37 -0.96 -21.52
CA ILE A 39 -9.25 -1.22 -20.38
C ILE A 39 -8.52 -2.11 -19.37
N SER A 40 -8.66 -1.80 -18.08
CA SER A 40 -8.18 -2.63 -16.97
C SER A 40 -9.13 -2.54 -15.79
N VAL A 41 -9.29 -3.63 -15.05
CA VAL A 41 -10.05 -3.68 -13.79
C VAL A 41 -9.08 -4.01 -12.67
N ALA A 42 -9.07 -3.20 -11.61
CA ALA A 42 -8.26 -3.42 -10.43
C ALA A 42 -9.12 -3.96 -9.28
N CYS A 43 -8.60 -4.92 -8.53
CA CYS A 43 -9.20 -5.43 -7.30
C CYS A 43 -8.21 -5.19 -6.16
N PHE A 44 -8.68 -4.52 -5.10
CA PHE A 44 -7.87 -4.17 -3.95
C PHE A 44 -8.29 -5.02 -2.75
N PHE A 45 -7.34 -5.75 -2.20
CA PHE A 45 -7.53 -6.50 -0.97
C PHE A 45 -7.05 -5.63 0.20
N SER A 46 -8.01 -5.06 0.93
CA SER A 46 -7.77 -4.34 2.17
C SER A 46 -8.66 -4.88 3.28
N GLY A 47 -8.34 -4.55 4.52
CA GLY A 47 -9.26 -4.77 5.63
C GLY A 47 -10.52 -3.89 5.57
N PRO A 48 -11.41 -4.01 6.56
CA PRO A 48 -12.60 -3.16 6.66
C PRO A 48 -12.20 -1.71 6.98
N VAL A 49 -12.45 -0.79 6.05
CA VAL A 49 -12.09 0.64 6.18
C VAL A 49 -12.87 1.31 7.33
N ASN A 50 -14.13 0.92 7.53
CA ASN A 50 -15.00 1.44 8.60
C ASN A 50 -14.81 0.69 9.94
N GLY A 51 -13.82 -0.19 10.04
CA GLY A 51 -13.56 -0.96 11.25
C GLY A 51 -12.59 -0.25 12.20
N ALA A 52 -12.68 -0.58 13.48
CA ALA A 52 -11.73 -0.14 14.51
C ALA A 52 -10.39 -0.91 14.49
N LYS A 53 -10.12 -1.70 13.42
CA LYS A 53 -8.94 -2.54 13.37
C LYS A 53 -7.69 -1.69 13.14
N ILE A 54 -6.75 -1.82 14.08
CA ILE A 54 -5.43 -1.22 14.02
C ILE A 54 -4.48 -2.14 13.26
N TYR A 55 -3.68 -1.57 12.38
CA TYR A 55 -2.62 -2.23 11.63
C TYR A 55 -1.28 -1.67 12.05
N GLY A 56 -0.32 -2.56 12.24
CA GLY A 56 1.05 -2.24 12.64
C GLY A 56 1.99 -3.34 12.14
N PRO A 57 3.31 -3.17 12.29
CA PRO A 57 4.24 -4.25 12.00
C PRO A 57 3.90 -5.49 12.82
N ILE A 58 3.86 -6.65 12.16
CA ILE A 58 3.65 -7.95 12.79
C ILE A 58 4.70 -8.14 13.88
N LYS A 59 4.28 -8.46 15.10
CA LYS A 59 5.15 -8.41 16.29
C LYS A 59 6.30 -9.41 16.20
N GLU A 60 6.08 -10.55 15.56
CA GLU A 60 7.06 -11.60 15.28
C GLU A 60 8.11 -11.17 14.24
N LEU A 61 7.91 -10.06 13.54
CA LEU A 61 8.87 -9.46 12.61
C LEU A 61 9.68 -8.31 13.23
N ILE A 62 9.48 -8.04 14.53
CA ILE A 62 10.18 -7.00 15.28
C ILE A 62 11.18 -7.66 16.23
N SER A 63 12.42 -7.21 16.21
CA SER A 63 13.47 -7.59 17.17
C SER A 63 14.44 -6.42 17.40
N GLU A 64 15.46 -6.59 18.22
CA GLU A 64 16.52 -5.58 18.40
C GLU A 64 17.28 -5.33 17.09
N GLU A 65 17.49 -6.37 16.28
CA GLU A 65 18.15 -6.32 14.97
C GLU A 65 17.22 -5.84 13.84
N SER A 66 15.91 -5.89 14.06
CA SER A 66 14.89 -5.48 13.10
C SER A 66 13.79 -4.67 13.82
N PRO A 67 14.09 -3.43 14.24
CA PRO A 67 13.14 -2.61 14.97
C PRO A 67 11.92 -2.24 14.13
N ALA A 68 10.86 -1.78 14.78
CA ALA A 68 9.65 -1.33 14.10
C ALA A 68 9.96 -0.10 13.22
N LEU A 69 9.68 -0.21 11.92
CA LEU A 69 9.85 0.88 10.97
C LEU A 69 8.59 1.75 10.82
N TYR A 70 7.45 1.26 11.30
CA TYR A 70 6.16 1.92 11.16
C TYR A 70 5.37 1.93 12.47
N LYS A 71 4.55 2.96 12.63
CA LYS A 71 3.60 3.15 13.72
C LYS A 71 2.31 2.38 13.43
N ASP A 72 1.60 2.05 14.50
CA ASP A 72 0.27 1.48 14.43
C ASP A 72 -0.74 2.54 13.91
N VAL A 73 -1.67 2.13 13.04
CA VAL A 73 -2.64 3.03 12.38
C VAL A 73 -3.99 2.34 12.15
N ALA A 74 -5.10 3.07 12.35
CA ALA A 74 -6.41 2.59 11.93
C ALA A 74 -6.55 2.67 10.41
N LEU A 75 -7.12 1.63 9.77
CA LEU A 75 -7.23 1.60 8.30
C LEU A 75 -8.00 2.80 7.73
N GLY A 76 -9.08 3.24 8.39
CA GLY A 76 -9.84 4.41 7.97
C GLY A 76 -9.00 5.70 7.98
N GLU A 77 -8.13 5.86 8.97
CA GLU A 77 -7.21 7.01 9.05
C GLU A 77 -6.18 6.96 7.92
N TYR A 78 -5.58 5.78 7.68
CA TYR A 78 -4.63 5.59 6.59
C TYR A 78 -5.26 5.92 5.22
N VAL A 79 -6.48 5.43 4.96
CA VAL A 79 -7.20 5.68 3.70
C VAL A 79 -7.53 7.17 3.55
N SER A 80 -7.99 7.81 4.62
CA SER A 80 -8.29 9.25 4.63
C SER A 80 -7.04 10.06 4.30
N LYS A 81 -5.90 9.73 4.92
CA LYS A 81 -4.62 10.35 4.61
C LYS A 81 -4.21 10.07 3.17
N PHE A 82 -4.29 8.84 2.69
CA PHE A 82 -3.94 8.48 1.31
C PHE A 82 -4.68 9.32 0.27
N ILE A 83 -5.99 9.52 0.44
CA ILE A 83 -6.80 10.32 -0.46
C ILE A 83 -6.39 11.80 -0.39
N SER A 84 -6.14 12.34 0.81
CA SER A 84 -5.76 13.74 0.99
C SER A 84 -4.33 14.06 0.55
N THR A 85 -3.46 13.07 0.48
CA THR A 85 -2.02 13.25 0.16
C THR A 85 -1.76 13.39 -1.36
N SER A 86 -2.79 13.36 -2.20
CA SER A 86 -2.65 13.53 -3.67
C SER A 86 -1.99 14.86 -4.10
N GLN A 87 -1.85 15.83 -3.20
CA GLN A 87 -1.19 17.12 -3.43
C GLN A 87 0.16 17.26 -2.71
N ASP A 88 0.59 16.27 -1.94
CA ASP A 88 1.81 16.32 -1.12
C ASP A 88 2.99 15.61 -1.81
N ASN A 89 4.21 16.03 -1.49
CA ASN A 89 5.44 15.40 -2.03
C ASN A 89 5.79 14.06 -1.36
N TYR A 90 5.00 13.60 -0.39
CA TYR A 90 5.24 12.40 0.41
C TYR A 90 4.22 11.31 0.11
N ARG A 91 4.59 10.04 0.30
CA ARG A 91 3.62 8.96 0.28
C ARG A 91 2.84 8.97 1.59
N ALA A 92 1.57 8.56 1.57
CA ALA A 92 0.78 8.42 2.79
C ALA A 92 1.47 7.54 3.85
N LEU A 93 2.13 6.46 3.41
CA LEU A 93 2.93 5.58 4.26
C LEU A 93 4.07 6.30 5.01
N ASP A 94 4.65 7.37 4.45
CA ASP A 94 5.79 8.07 5.06
C ASP A 94 5.41 8.77 6.36
N TYR A 95 4.15 9.20 6.53
CA TYR A 95 3.65 9.81 7.77
C TYR A 95 3.59 8.83 8.95
N TYR A 96 3.64 7.53 8.65
CA TYR A 96 3.55 6.47 9.64
C TYR A 96 4.89 5.79 9.89
N LYS A 97 6.00 6.28 9.33
CA LYS A 97 7.33 5.80 9.72
C LYS A 97 7.67 6.21 11.16
N VAL A 98 8.44 5.37 11.85
CA VAL A 98 9.03 5.66 13.17
C VAL A 98 10.22 6.59 13.00
#